data_AF-A0AB39XFX5-F1
#
_entry.id   AF-A0AB39XFX5-F1
#
_cell.length_a   1.000
_cell.length_b   1.000
_cell.length_c   1.000
_cell.angle_alpha   90.00
_cell.angle_beta   90.00
_cell.angle_gamma   90.00
#
_symmetry.space_group_name_H-M   'P 1'
#
loop_
_entity.id
_entity.type
_entity.pdbx_description
1 polymer ?
#
loop_
_entity_poly.entity_id
_entity_poly.type
_entity_poly.pdbx_seq_one_letter_code
_entity_poly.pdbx_strand_id
1 'polypeptide(L)'
;MSDRTLIHGLARALVDASQTFESGKEWPGALLWPDPERQWSSGFSDLRRRLASQNIALYVHGEYSPEEGIGPSIWLRCLIDAPDAPDLKGAIPMDTLPVILLPGVSWRNLREPLTLPRGVQMLVEMQYRGDVFRQRRQARDWNVATFLRDTDQGLGLEMSVDARTDEAAQGHLSPY
;
A
#
# COMPACT_ATOMS: atom_id res chain seq x y z
N MET A 1 4.94 6.64 19.68
CA MET A 1 4.59 5.35 19.04
C MET A 1 5.89 4.63 18.72
N SER A 2 6.10 3.42 19.25
CA SER A 2 7.29 2.64 18.89
C SER A 2 7.17 2.19 17.43
N ASP A 3 8.27 2.24 16.70
CA ASP A 3 8.34 1.85 15.29
C ASP A 3 7.80 0.43 15.04
N ARG A 4 8.00 -0.47 16.01
CA ARG A 4 7.46 -1.83 16.05
C ARG A 4 5.92 -1.90 16.05
N THR A 5 5.22 -0.92 16.61
CA THR A 5 3.75 -0.90 16.64
C THR A 5 3.17 -0.60 15.26
N LEU A 6 3.80 0.32 14.51
CA LEU A 6 3.35 0.68 13.17
C LEU A 6 3.42 -0.51 12.21
N ILE A 7 4.55 -1.22 12.15
CA ILE A 7 4.70 -2.34 11.22
C ILE A 7 3.79 -3.51 11.56
N HIS A 8 3.61 -3.85 12.84
CA HIS A 8 2.67 -4.90 13.20
C HIS A 8 1.24 -4.54 12.82
N GLY A 9 0.82 -3.29 13.04
CA GLY A 9 -0.50 -2.85 12.62
C GLY A 9 -0.68 -2.84 11.11
N LEU A 10 0.32 -2.38 10.37
CA LEU A 10 0.30 -2.41 8.91
C LEU A 10 0.24 -3.84 8.37
N ALA A 11 1.07 -4.74 8.91
CA ALA A 11 1.05 -6.14 8.51
C ALA A 11 -0.32 -6.79 8.76
N ARG A 12 -0.89 -6.56 9.96
CA ARG A 12 -2.24 -7.03 10.28
C ARG A 12 -3.27 -6.47 9.30
N ALA A 13 -3.26 -5.17 9.03
CA ALA A 13 -4.21 -4.53 8.13
C ALA A 13 -4.10 -5.05 6.69
N LEU A 14 -2.89 -5.34 6.21
CA LEU A 14 -2.67 -5.94 4.89
C LEU A 14 -3.21 -7.38 4.82
N VAL A 15 -2.98 -8.19 5.86
CA VAL A 15 -3.52 -9.55 5.96
C VAL A 15 -5.04 -9.55 6.05
N ASP A 16 -5.63 -8.68 6.88
CA ASP A 16 -7.08 -8.53 7.02
C ASP A 16 -7.70 -8.01 5.71
N ALA A 17 -6.96 -7.20 4.95
CA ALA A 17 -7.36 -6.75 3.62
C ALA A 17 -7.35 -7.88 2.58
N SER A 18 -6.47 -8.87 2.71
CA SER A 18 -6.39 -10.00 1.77
C SER A 18 -7.38 -11.14 2.05
N GLN A 19 -7.99 -11.21 3.24
CA GLN A 19 -8.96 -12.26 3.60
C GLN A 19 -10.23 -12.29 2.74
N THR A 20 -10.54 -11.21 2.00
CA THR A 20 -11.74 -11.09 1.16
C THR A 20 -11.70 -11.93 -0.12
N PHE A 21 -10.52 -12.39 -0.54
CA PHE A 21 -10.37 -13.40 -1.58
C PHE A 21 -9.72 -14.62 -0.94
N GLU A 22 -10.32 -15.82 -1.10
CA GLU A 22 -9.77 -17.05 -0.54
C GLU A 22 -8.32 -17.21 -1.00
N SER A 23 -7.39 -16.96 -0.09
CA SER A 23 -5.99 -17.29 -0.26
C SER A 23 -5.87 -18.82 -0.33
N GLY A 24 -5.99 -19.34 -1.56
CA GLY A 24 -5.75 -20.74 -1.88
C GLY A 24 -6.98 -21.48 -2.40
N LYS A 25 -7.10 -21.55 -3.72
CA LYS A 25 -6.94 -22.87 -4.37
C LYS A 25 -6.59 -22.86 -5.85
N GLU A 26 -6.80 -21.79 -6.61
CA GLU A 26 -6.46 -21.84 -8.04
C GLU A 26 -5.77 -20.62 -8.68
N TRP A 27 -5.54 -19.49 -7.99
CA TRP A 27 -4.58 -18.48 -8.48
C TRP A 27 -4.29 -17.38 -7.44
N PRO A 28 -3.04 -17.08 -7.04
CA PRO A 28 -2.77 -15.95 -6.16
C PRO A 28 -2.79 -14.64 -6.98
N GLY A 29 -3.72 -13.73 -6.66
CA GLY A 29 -3.57 -12.32 -7.02
C GLY A 29 -2.62 -11.61 -6.04
N ALA A 30 -2.12 -10.44 -6.43
CA ALA A 30 -1.47 -9.52 -5.49
C ALA A 30 -2.51 -8.62 -4.81
N LEU A 31 -2.24 -8.21 -3.57
CA LEU A 31 -2.93 -7.08 -2.97
C LEU A 31 -2.36 -5.78 -3.57
N LEU A 32 -3.17 -5.04 -4.32
CA LEU A 32 -2.75 -3.75 -4.84
C LEU A 32 -2.84 -2.68 -3.75
N TRP A 33 -1.81 -1.86 -3.61
CA TRP A 33 -1.77 -0.76 -2.66
C TRP A 33 -1.59 0.57 -3.39
N PRO A 34 -2.69 1.31 -3.64
CA PRO A 34 -2.63 2.66 -4.21
C PRO A 34 -1.92 3.64 -3.27
N ASP A 35 -1.04 4.47 -3.82
CA ASP A 35 -0.30 5.50 -3.08
C ASP A 35 -0.29 6.81 -3.87
N PRO A 36 -1.44 7.51 -3.99
CA PRO A 36 -1.60 8.65 -4.89
C PRO A 36 -0.66 9.81 -4.57
N GLU A 37 -0.36 10.01 -3.28
CA GLU A 37 0.51 11.09 -2.79
C GLU A 37 1.96 10.65 -2.57
N ARG A 38 2.30 9.40 -2.94
CA ARG A 38 3.65 8.83 -2.77
C ARG A 38 4.16 8.82 -1.32
N GLN A 39 3.26 8.78 -0.34
CA GLN A 39 3.63 8.85 1.06
C GLN A 39 4.30 7.53 1.50
N TRP A 40 3.73 6.39 1.12
CA TRP A 40 4.26 5.09 1.49
C TRP A 40 5.50 4.72 0.68
N SER A 41 5.52 5.08 -0.60
CA SER A 41 6.64 4.81 -1.50
C SER A 41 7.90 5.59 -1.12
N SER A 42 7.76 6.76 -0.46
CA SER A 42 8.91 7.49 0.10
C SER A 42 9.71 6.67 1.13
N GLY A 43 9.06 5.77 1.86
CA GLY A 43 9.66 4.88 2.86
C GLY A 43 9.78 3.42 2.40
N PHE A 44 9.61 3.14 1.11
CA PHE A 44 9.46 1.79 0.57
C PHE A 44 10.57 0.81 1.00
N SER A 45 11.83 1.23 0.91
CA SER A 45 12.97 0.35 1.26
C SER A 45 12.91 -0.12 2.72
N ASP A 46 12.49 0.75 3.64
CA ASP A 46 12.37 0.38 5.04
C ASP A 46 11.12 -0.47 5.30
N LEU A 47 9.98 -0.07 4.73
CA LEU A 47 8.73 -0.83 4.80
C LEU A 47 8.92 -2.26 4.29
N ARG A 48 9.55 -2.44 3.13
CA ARG A 48 9.81 -3.74 2.52
C ARG A 48 10.62 -4.64 3.45
N ARG A 49 11.75 -4.15 3.97
CA ARG A 49 12.60 -4.93 4.88
C ARG A 49 11.84 -5.37 6.14
N ARG A 50 11.01 -4.49 6.69
CA ARG A 50 10.34 -4.73 7.96
C ARG A 50 9.09 -5.59 7.81
N LEU A 51 8.33 -5.41 6.74
CA LEU A 51 7.18 -6.24 6.39
C LEU A 51 7.58 -7.66 5.96
N ALA A 52 8.79 -7.85 5.41
CA ALA A 52 9.32 -9.18 5.11
C ALA A 52 9.38 -10.06 6.38
N SER A 53 9.66 -9.48 7.55
CA SER A 53 9.62 -10.21 8.84
C SER A 53 8.21 -10.67 9.26
N GLN A 54 7.17 -10.21 8.56
CA GLN A 54 5.76 -10.49 8.82
C GLN A 54 5.12 -11.33 7.68
N ASN A 55 5.92 -12.04 6.89
CA ASN A 55 5.49 -12.82 5.72
C ASN A 55 4.75 -12.00 4.65
N ILE A 56 5.13 -10.73 4.49
CA ILE A 56 4.59 -9.86 3.45
C ILE A 56 5.71 -9.50 2.47
N ALA A 57 5.52 -9.90 1.21
CA ALA A 57 6.44 -9.59 0.12
C ALA A 57 5.98 -8.29 -0.56
N LEU A 58 6.59 -7.17 -0.17
CA LEU A 58 6.28 -5.86 -0.73
C LEU A 58 7.13 -5.57 -1.97
N TYR A 59 6.46 -5.17 -3.05
CA TYR A 59 7.03 -4.70 -4.31
C TYR A 59 6.46 -3.34 -4.67
N VAL A 60 7.14 -2.59 -5.52
CA VAL A 60 6.67 -1.27 -5.98
C VAL A 60 6.82 -1.13 -7.50
N HIS A 61 5.81 -0.54 -8.13
CA HIS A 61 5.86 -0.20 -9.55
C HIS A 61 6.86 0.94 -9.79
N GLY A 62 7.85 0.70 -10.66
CA GLY A 62 8.90 1.66 -10.97
C GLY A 62 9.91 1.16 -12.02
N GLU A 63 11.12 1.72 -12.00
CA GLU A 63 12.22 1.26 -12.85
C GLU A 63 12.72 -0.12 -12.42
N TYR A 64 13.21 -0.91 -13.37
CA TYR A 64 13.62 -2.30 -13.12
C TYR A 64 14.86 -2.37 -12.19
N SER A 65 14.62 -2.65 -10.91
CA SER A 65 15.63 -3.00 -9.91
C SER A 65 15.09 -4.17 -9.04
N PRO A 66 15.17 -5.41 -9.55
CA PRO A 66 14.50 -6.57 -8.93
C PRO A 66 15.04 -6.91 -7.54
N GLU A 67 16.33 -6.68 -7.29
CA GLU A 67 16.95 -6.86 -5.97
C GLU A 67 16.32 -5.91 -4.93
N GLU A 68 15.97 -4.70 -5.37
CA GLU A 68 15.31 -3.68 -4.55
C GLU A 68 13.79 -3.87 -4.50
N GLY A 69 13.21 -4.81 -5.26
CA GLY A 69 11.77 -5.05 -5.26
C GLY A 69 11.01 -4.02 -6.09
N ILE A 70 11.71 -3.32 -6.98
CA ILE A 70 11.20 -2.25 -7.82
C ILE A 70 11.17 -2.78 -9.25
N GLY A 71 10.08 -2.56 -9.97
CA GLY A 71 10.10 -2.84 -11.38
C GLY A 71 8.85 -2.50 -12.15
N PRO A 72 8.92 -2.64 -13.48
CA PRO A 72 7.81 -2.34 -14.36
C PRO A 72 6.71 -3.39 -14.20
N SER A 73 5.50 -3.04 -14.64
CA SER A 73 4.34 -3.92 -14.54
C SER A 73 4.52 -5.31 -15.13
N ILE A 74 5.27 -5.45 -16.23
CA ILE A 74 5.51 -6.77 -16.82
C ILE A 74 6.28 -7.68 -15.86
N TRP A 75 7.31 -7.16 -15.18
CA TRP A 75 8.07 -7.92 -14.21
C TRP A 75 7.24 -8.25 -12.96
N LEU A 76 6.50 -7.26 -12.44
CA LEU A 76 5.57 -7.46 -11.33
C LEU A 76 4.53 -8.55 -11.66
N ARG A 77 4.03 -8.56 -12.90
CA ARG A 77 3.09 -9.59 -13.34
C ARG A 77 3.72 -10.96 -13.47
N CYS A 78 4.95 -11.06 -13.97
CA CYS A 78 5.69 -12.32 -13.98
C CYS A 78 5.89 -12.88 -12.57
N LEU A 79 6.19 -12.03 -11.57
CA LEU A 79 6.30 -12.47 -10.17
C LEU A 79 5.04 -13.16 -9.66
N ILE A 80 3.87 -12.64 -10.04
CA ILE A 80 2.56 -13.15 -9.57
C ILE A 80 2.08 -14.34 -10.40
N ASP A 81 2.17 -14.25 -11.73
CA ASP A 81 1.54 -15.21 -12.65
C ASP A 81 2.44 -16.39 -13.00
N ALA A 82 3.76 -16.23 -12.87
CA ALA A 82 4.73 -17.25 -13.21
C ALA A 82 5.96 -17.17 -12.27
N PRO A 83 5.78 -17.35 -10.94
CA PRO A 83 6.86 -17.22 -9.96
C PRO A 83 8.04 -18.19 -10.22
N ASP A 84 7.78 -19.32 -10.88
CA ASP A 84 8.79 -20.34 -11.22
C ASP A 84 9.45 -20.11 -12.60
N ALA A 85 9.19 -18.97 -13.26
CA ALA A 85 9.78 -18.69 -14.57
C ALA A 85 11.32 -18.67 -14.50
N PRO A 86 12.01 -19.25 -15.51
CA PRO A 86 13.47 -19.25 -15.53
C PRO A 86 14.00 -17.83 -15.57
N ASP A 87 15.13 -17.60 -14.89
CA ASP A 87 15.83 -16.31 -14.79
C ASP A 87 15.01 -15.16 -14.15
N LEU A 88 13.85 -15.46 -13.55
CA LEU A 88 13.04 -14.47 -12.84
C LEU A 88 13.73 -14.05 -11.53
N LYS A 89 14.12 -12.77 -11.47
CA LYS A 89 14.73 -12.16 -10.28
C LYS A 89 13.68 -11.60 -9.33
N GLY A 90 13.98 -11.63 -8.04
CA GLY A 90 13.12 -11.07 -7.00
C GLY A 90 11.92 -11.94 -6.64
N ALA A 91 12.04 -13.27 -6.82
CA ALA A 91 11.01 -14.26 -6.57
C ALA A 91 10.29 -14.05 -5.23
N ILE A 92 8.98 -14.32 -5.23
CA ILE A 92 8.14 -14.20 -4.04
C ILE A 92 8.43 -15.41 -3.14
N PRO A 93 8.83 -15.22 -1.88
CA PRO A 93 9.04 -16.33 -0.97
C PRO A 93 7.74 -17.12 -0.77
N MET A 94 7.87 -18.44 -0.58
CA MET A 94 6.73 -19.32 -0.30
C MET A 94 5.95 -18.83 0.93
N ASP A 95 4.62 -18.99 0.90
CA ASP A 95 3.70 -18.62 1.97
C ASP A 95 3.75 -17.13 2.39
N THR A 96 4.14 -16.24 1.47
CA THR A 96 4.09 -14.79 1.68
C THR A 96 2.93 -14.13 0.94
N LEU A 97 2.36 -13.08 1.54
CA LEU A 97 1.36 -12.24 0.89
C LEU A 97 2.05 -11.26 -0.08
N PRO A 98 1.83 -11.38 -1.40
CA PRO A 98 2.34 -10.38 -2.34
C PRO A 98 1.54 -9.09 -2.27
N VAL A 99 2.25 -7.98 -2.08
CA VAL A 99 1.67 -6.63 -2.05
C VAL A 99 2.40 -5.76 -3.07
N ILE A 100 1.65 -5.09 -3.94
CA ILE A 100 2.20 -4.20 -4.97
C ILE A 100 1.78 -2.77 -4.66
N LEU A 101 2.77 -1.95 -4.26
CA LEU A 101 2.61 -0.52 -4.08
C LEU A 101 2.60 0.21 -5.43
N LEU A 102 1.65 1.13 -5.61
CA LEU A 102 1.41 1.85 -6.85
C LEU A 102 1.57 3.37 -6.63
N PRO A 103 2.79 3.91 -6.76
CA PRO A 103 3.07 5.33 -6.54
C PRO A 103 2.33 6.22 -7.55
N GLY A 104 1.64 7.24 -7.08
CA GLY A 104 0.91 8.20 -7.92
C GLY A 104 -0.38 7.64 -8.52
N VAL A 105 -0.85 6.47 -8.06
CA VAL A 105 -2.09 5.83 -8.52
C VAL A 105 -3.07 5.81 -7.36
N SER A 106 -4.30 6.25 -7.61
CA SER A 106 -5.42 6.11 -6.66
C SER A 106 -6.28 4.89 -7.00
N TRP A 107 -7.06 4.41 -6.03
CA TRP A 107 -8.13 3.45 -6.24
C TRP A 107 -9.11 3.91 -7.34
N ARG A 108 -9.42 5.21 -7.41
CA ARG A 108 -10.30 5.75 -8.46
C ARG A 108 -9.68 5.53 -9.84
N ASN A 109 -8.37 5.73 -10.01
CA ASN A 109 -7.71 5.48 -11.29
C ASN A 109 -7.79 4.00 -11.69
N LEU A 110 -7.69 3.07 -10.73
CA LEU A 110 -7.82 1.63 -11.00
C LEU A 110 -9.21 1.23 -11.52
N ARG A 111 -10.25 2.01 -11.20
CA ARG A 111 -11.60 1.82 -11.74
C ARG A 111 -11.79 2.38 -13.16
N GLU A 112 -10.87 3.21 -13.62
CA GLU A 112 -10.88 3.84 -14.93
C GLU A 112 -9.60 3.48 -15.71
N PRO A 113 -9.37 2.20 -16.01
CA PRO A 113 -8.07 1.73 -16.49
C PRO A 113 -7.56 2.43 -17.75
N LEU A 114 -8.46 2.85 -18.64
CA LEU A 114 -8.09 3.56 -19.87
C LEU A 114 -7.43 4.92 -19.62
N THR A 115 -7.56 5.47 -18.40
CA THR A 115 -6.94 6.73 -17.98
C THR A 115 -5.53 6.55 -17.41
N LEU A 116 -5.14 5.32 -17.08
CA LEU A 116 -3.83 5.00 -16.51
C LEU A 116 -2.74 4.99 -17.59
N PRO A 117 -1.48 5.30 -17.25
CA PRO A 117 -0.34 5.01 -18.11
C PRO A 117 -0.34 3.54 -18.53
N ARG A 118 -0.02 3.25 -19.81
CA ARG A 118 -0.08 1.87 -20.36
C ARG A 118 0.64 0.83 -19.52
N GLY A 119 1.76 1.20 -18.89
CA GLY A 119 2.47 0.32 -17.96
C GLY A 119 1.55 -0.14 -16.83
N VAL A 120 0.94 0.78 -16.08
CA VAL A 120 0.09 0.47 -14.92
C VAL A 120 -1.19 -0.28 -15.32
N GLN A 121 -1.71 -0.06 -16.54
CA GLN A 121 -2.88 -0.79 -17.04
C GLN A 121 -2.72 -2.32 -16.97
N MET A 122 -1.48 -2.83 -17.13
CA MET A 122 -1.18 -4.26 -17.07
C MET A 122 -1.27 -4.88 -15.67
N LEU A 123 -1.48 -4.07 -14.62
CA LEU A 123 -1.68 -4.52 -13.24
C LEU A 123 -3.14 -4.37 -12.79
N VAL A 124 -3.98 -3.69 -13.56
CA VAL A 124 -5.36 -3.38 -13.18
C VAL A 124 -6.17 -4.64 -12.95
N GLU A 125 -5.96 -5.68 -13.77
CA GLU A 125 -6.69 -6.93 -13.65
C GLU A 125 -6.45 -7.64 -12.32
N MET A 126 -5.32 -7.36 -11.65
CA MET A 126 -5.01 -7.91 -10.34
C MET A 126 -6.03 -7.47 -9.28
N GLN A 127 -6.70 -6.34 -9.46
CA GLN A 127 -7.78 -5.92 -8.54
C GLN A 127 -8.98 -6.88 -8.53
N TYR A 128 -9.16 -7.67 -9.61
CA TYR A 128 -10.25 -8.64 -9.73
C TYR A 128 -9.83 -10.04 -9.32
N ARG A 129 -8.54 -10.34 -9.39
CA ARG A 129 -7.93 -11.62 -8.97
C ARG A 129 -7.48 -11.61 -7.51
N GLY A 130 -7.24 -10.43 -6.95
CA GLY A 130 -6.95 -10.17 -5.54
C GLY A 130 -7.90 -9.11 -4.99
N ASP A 131 -7.36 -8.12 -4.28
CA ASP A 131 -8.11 -6.96 -3.79
C ASP A 131 -7.23 -5.70 -3.81
N VAL A 132 -7.81 -4.56 -3.43
CA VAL A 132 -7.11 -3.29 -3.29
C VAL A 132 -7.11 -2.86 -1.81
N PHE A 133 -5.92 -2.64 -1.26
CA PHE A 133 -5.74 -2.13 0.09
C PHE A 133 -6.21 -0.68 0.20
N ARG A 134 -7.40 -0.50 0.78
CA ARG A 134 -8.09 0.79 0.93
C ARG A 134 -9.01 0.76 2.14
N GLN A 135 -9.50 1.93 2.54
CA GLN A 135 -10.60 2.04 3.51
C GLN A 135 -11.86 1.43 2.90
N ARG A 136 -12.29 0.26 3.38
CA ARG A 136 -13.44 -0.49 2.83
C ARG A 136 -14.72 0.32 2.97
N ARG A 137 -14.96 0.94 4.14
CA ARG A 137 -16.20 1.69 4.41
C ARG A 137 -16.30 2.97 3.58
N GLN A 138 -15.20 3.73 3.47
CA GLN A 138 -15.19 5.03 2.79
C GLN A 138 -14.80 4.92 1.31
N ALA A 139 -14.34 3.75 0.86
CA ALA A 139 -13.78 3.52 -0.46
C ALA A 139 -12.67 4.53 -0.83
N ARG A 140 -11.80 4.87 0.14
CA ARG A 140 -10.70 5.85 0.01
C ARG A 140 -9.34 5.19 0.15
N ASP A 141 -8.35 5.77 -0.53
CA ASP A 141 -6.95 5.36 -0.43
C ASP A 141 -6.40 5.62 0.99
N TRP A 142 -5.45 4.79 1.41
CA TRP A 142 -4.72 5.00 2.65
C TRP A 142 -3.62 6.03 2.44
N ASN A 143 -3.64 7.11 3.22
CA ASN A 143 -2.46 7.92 3.48
C ASN A 143 -1.96 7.61 4.91
N VAL A 144 -0.75 8.05 5.25
CA VAL A 144 -0.15 7.71 6.55
C VAL A 144 -1.05 8.20 7.69
N ALA A 145 -1.50 9.45 7.62
CA ALA A 145 -2.31 10.05 8.67
C ALA A 145 -3.67 9.35 8.85
N THR A 146 -4.34 8.96 7.77
CA THR A 146 -5.62 8.25 7.86
C THR A 146 -5.45 6.84 8.37
N PHE A 147 -4.37 6.14 7.97
CA PHE A 147 -4.06 4.82 8.51
C PHE A 147 -3.78 4.85 10.01
N LEU A 148 -3.06 5.87 10.50
CA LEU A 148 -2.78 6.00 11.93
C LEU A 148 -4.05 6.22 12.76
N ARG A 149 -5.02 6.98 12.24
CA ARG A 149 -6.22 7.39 13.01
C ARG A 149 -7.39 6.43 12.93
N ASP A 150 -7.53 5.71 11.82
CA ASP A 150 -8.71 4.87 11.60
C ASP A 150 -8.76 3.73 12.62
N THR A 151 -9.85 3.67 13.40
CA THR A 151 -10.03 2.73 14.52
C THR A 151 -10.57 1.37 14.10
N ASP A 152 -11.09 1.25 12.87
CA ASP A 152 -11.72 0.03 12.37
C ASP A 152 -10.72 -0.79 11.54
N GLN A 153 -10.01 -0.12 10.63
CA GLN A 153 -9.12 -0.76 9.64
C GLN A 153 -7.68 -0.25 9.69
N GLY A 154 -7.40 0.75 10.53
CA GLY A 154 -6.06 1.32 10.74
C GLY A 154 -5.49 0.99 12.12
N LEU A 155 -4.67 1.88 12.68
CA LEU A 155 -4.05 1.73 14.00
C LEU A 155 -4.89 2.27 15.17
N GLY A 156 -5.94 3.04 14.89
CA GLY A 156 -6.82 3.61 15.92
C GLY A 156 -6.13 4.53 16.94
N LEU A 157 -5.06 5.22 16.54
CA LEU A 157 -4.38 6.16 17.42
C LEU A 157 -5.19 7.43 17.55
N GLU A 158 -5.58 7.74 18.80
CA GLU A 158 -5.95 9.09 19.18
C GLU A 158 -4.70 9.97 19.09
N MET A 159 -4.48 10.58 17.93
CA MET A 159 -3.59 11.73 17.87
C MET A 159 -4.27 12.83 18.69
N SER A 160 -3.80 13.03 19.93
CA SER A 160 -4.15 14.19 20.73
C SER A 160 -3.93 15.41 19.84
N VAL A 161 -5.01 16.09 19.50
CA VAL A 161 -4.98 17.31 18.71
C VAL A 161 -4.39 18.40 19.61
N ASP A 162 -3.07 18.45 19.70
CA ASP A 162 -2.36 19.70 20.04
C ASP A 162 -2.39 20.62 18.81
N ALA A 163 -3.61 20.91 18.36
CA ALA A 163 -3.93 22.05 17.49
C ALA A 163 -4.86 23.02 18.25
N ARG A 164 -4.73 23.10 19.58
CA ARG A 164 -5.20 24.23 20.37
C ARG A 164 -4.06 25.23 20.58
N THR A 165 -3.54 25.82 19.51
CA THR A 165 -3.05 27.22 19.54
C THR A 165 -3.03 27.79 18.12
N ASP A 166 -4.19 27.93 17.49
CA ASP A 166 -4.35 28.83 16.33
C ASP A 166 -5.60 29.72 16.45
N GLU A 167 -6.05 29.96 17.69
CA GLU A 167 -7.18 30.85 17.98
C GLU A 167 -6.89 31.82 19.15
N ALA A 168 -5.61 32.07 19.46
CA ALA A 168 -5.21 32.99 20.53
C ALA A 168 -4.11 34.00 20.12
N ALA A 169 -3.93 34.26 18.83
CA ALA A 169 -3.02 35.31 18.33
C ALA A 169 -3.67 36.32 17.36
N GLN A 170 -5.01 36.36 17.29
CA GLN A 170 -5.75 37.46 16.67
C GLN A 170 -6.75 38.04 17.66
N GLY A 171 -6.24 38.86 18.57
CA GLY A 171 -7.08 39.53 19.55
C GLY A 171 -6.28 40.41 20.49
N HIS A 172 -5.59 41.42 19.95
CA HIS A 172 -5.40 42.75 20.56
C HIS A 172 -4.55 43.64 19.64
N LEU A 173 -5.16 44.21 18.60
CA LEU A 173 -4.68 45.43 17.94
C LEU A 173 -5.88 46.27 17.49
N SER A 174 -6.47 46.99 18.45
CA SER A 174 -6.98 48.38 18.36
C SER A 174 -7.79 48.68 19.63
N PRO A 175 -7.87 49.92 20.17
CA PRO A 175 -7.65 51.20 19.48
C PRO A 175 -6.78 52.23 20.25
N TYR A 176 -6.11 53.10 19.51
CA TYR A 176 -6.19 54.58 19.57
C TYR A 176 -5.28 55.18 18.49
#